data_AF-A0A949ATU9-F1
#
_entry.id   AF-A0A949ATU9-F1
#
_cell.length_a   1.000
_cell.length_b   1.000
_cell.length_c   1.000
_cell.angle_alpha   90.00
_cell.angle_beta   90.00
_cell.angle_gamma   90.00
#
_symmetry.space_group_name_H-M   'P 1'
#
loop_
_entity.id
_entity.type
_entity.pdbx_description
1 polymer ?
#
loop_
_entity_poly.entity_id
_entity_poly.type
_entity_poly.pdbx_seq_one_letter_code
_entity_poly.pdbx_strand_id
1 'polypeptide(L)'
;MSTPITTGLEAYRLVERLRADDFEAARKRHPDLWASVVQKPNEDSAEKAAGALRKANRGLVVVNPAAVHITGWHQPDYDHLWSSLLNTFRPQVAVMDGWQFSRGARLEIALAIAAGLPVTDQRERPMSTEELSDIAASADATINSTHLWSSYAETLPDITG
;
A
#
# COMPACT_ATOMS: atom_id res chain seq x y z
N MET A 1 7.26 4.18 -6.12
CA MET A 1 5.79 4.10 -6.21
C MET A 1 5.26 3.40 -4.98
N SER A 2 4.08 3.78 -4.52
CA SER A 2 3.42 3.22 -3.33
C SER A 2 2.14 2.50 -3.75
N THR A 3 1.99 1.23 -3.34
CA THR A 3 0.95 0.34 -3.89
C THR A 3 0.58 -0.78 -2.90
N PRO A 4 -0.63 -1.35 -2.99
CA PRO A 4 -0.96 -2.62 -2.33
C PRO A 4 -0.01 -3.74 -2.77
N ILE A 5 0.47 -4.55 -1.81
CA ILE A 5 1.25 -5.78 -2.05
C ILE A 5 0.65 -6.93 -1.23
N THR A 6 0.94 -6.95 0.06
CA THR A 6 0.49 -8.01 0.99
C THR A 6 -0.81 -7.67 1.69
N THR A 7 -1.32 -6.45 1.55
CA THR A 7 -2.61 -5.93 2.04
C THR A 7 -3.26 -5.09 0.95
N GLY A 8 -4.56 -4.81 1.05
CA GLY A 8 -5.31 -4.03 0.07
C GLY A 8 -6.80 -4.38 0.13
N LEU A 9 -7.61 -3.84 -0.79
CA LEU A 9 -9.05 -4.09 -0.83
C LEU A 9 -9.39 -5.59 -0.93
N GLU A 10 -8.63 -6.35 -1.72
CA GLU A 10 -8.81 -7.80 -1.85
C GLU A 10 -8.50 -8.55 -0.55
N ALA A 11 -7.63 -8.02 0.32
CA ALA A 11 -7.38 -8.62 1.63
C ALA A 11 -8.64 -8.51 2.52
N TYR A 12 -9.27 -7.33 2.56
CA TYR A 12 -10.52 -7.13 3.30
C TYR A 12 -11.64 -8.03 2.78
N ARG A 13 -11.83 -8.08 1.46
CA ARG A 13 -12.83 -8.96 0.81
C ARG A 13 -12.58 -10.44 1.12
N LEU A 14 -11.32 -10.86 1.13
CA LEU A 14 -10.96 -12.25 1.43
C LEU A 14 -11.26 -12.60 2.89
N VAL A 15 -10.90 -11.73 3.82
CA VAL A 15 -11.14 -11.92 5.26
C VAL A 15 -12.63 -12.01 5.57
N GLU A 16 -13.45 -11.16 4.96
CA GLU A 16 -14.91 -11.23 5.02
C GLU A 16 -15.45 -12.57 4.54
N ARG A 17 -15.04 -12.96 3.33
CA ARG A 17 -15.49 -14.20 2.69
C ARG A 17 -15.14 -15.43 3.54
N LEU A 18 -13.98 -15.41 4.19
CA LEU A 18 -13.51 -16.49 5.06
C LEU A 18 -14.06 -16.39 6.48
N ARG A 19 -14.72 -15.28 6.85
CA ARG A 19 -15.09 -14.94 8.23
C ARG A 19 -13.90 -15.10 9.18
N ALA A 20 -12.72 -14.67 8.72
CA ALA A 20 -11.51 -14.69 9.53
C ALA A 20 -11.51 -13.52 10.51
N ASP A 21 -10.82 -13.69 11.63
CA ASP A 21 -10.74 -12.68 12.69
C ASP A 21 -9.94 -11.45 12.23
N ASP A 22 -8.86 -11.68 11.48
CA ASP A 22 -7.97 -10.66 10.93
C ASP A 22 -7.18 -11.19 9.70
N PHE A 23 -6.29 -10.34 9.17
CA PHE A 23 -5.43 -10.63 8.01
C PHE A 23 -4.41 -11.74 8.30
N GLU A 24 -3.85 -11.78 9.51
CA GLU A 24 -2.86 -12.79 9.89
C GLU A 24 -3.51 -14.17 9.99
N ALA A 25 -4.67 -14.26 10.65
CA ALA A 25 -5.48 -15.45 10.74
C ALA A 25 -5.87 -15.96 9.35
N ALA A 26 -6.32 -15.09 8.45
CA ALA A 26 -6.63 -15.45 7.08
C ALA A 26 -5.40 -15.98 6.32
N ARG A 27 -4.27 -15.27 6.40
CA ARG A 27 -3.00 -15.65 5.73
C ARG A 27 -2.45 -16.96 6.26
N LYS A 28 -2.52 -17.19 7.57
CA LYS A 28 -2.02 -18.41 8.24
C LYS A 28 -2.91 -19.63 7.97
N ARG A 29 -4.24 -19.45 8.00
CA ARG A 29 -5.20 -20.55 7.78
C ARG A 29 -5.34 -20.89 6.28
N HIS A 30 -5.17 -19.91 5.39
CA HIS A 30 -5.38 -20.06 3.94
C HIS A 30 -4.25 -19.43 3.11
N PRO A 31 -3.00 -19.90 3.24
CA PRO A 31 -1.83 -19.27 2.59
C PRO A 31 -1.91 -19.27 1.06
N ASP A 32 -2.34 -20.37 0.44
CA ASP A 32 -2.42 -20.46 -1.03
C ASP A 32 -3.52 -19.55 -1.60
N LEU A 33 -4.63 -19.43 -0.89
CA LEU A 33 -5.72 -18.55 -1.27
C LEU A 33 -5.32 -17.08 -1.10
N TRP A 34 -4.59 -16.75 -0.02
CA TRP A 34 -4.03 -15.42 0.18
C TRP A 34 -3.07 -15.05 -0.96
N ALA A 35 -2.15 -15.97 -1.27
CA ALA A 35 -1.16 -15.76 -2.33
C ALA A 35 -1.83 -15.52 -3.69
N SER A 36 -2.85 -16.30 -4.04
CA SER A 36 -3.52 -16.23 -5.35
C SER A 36 -4.54 -15.09 -5.48
N VAL A 37 -5.22 -14.70 -4.40
CA VAL A 37 -6.31 -13.69 -4.44
C VAL A 37 -5.83 -12.30 -4.05
N VAL A 38 -4.85 -12.20 -3.15
CA VAL A 38 -4.38 -10.91 -2.63
C VAL A 38 -3.01 -10.58 -3.20
N GLN A 39 -2.02 -11.40 -2.90
CA GLN A 39 -0.62 -11.03 -3.16
C GLN A 39 -0.28 -10.99 -4.64
N LYS A 40 -0.55 -12.08 -5.37
CA LYS A 40 -0.18 -12.19 -6.78
C LYS A 40 -0.87 -11.14 -7.66
N PRO A 41 -2.18 -10.87 -7.54
CA PRO A 41 -2.84 -9.80 -8.29
C PRO A 41 -2.30 -8.40 -7.97
N ASN A 42 -1.95 -8.14 -6.70
CA ASN A 42 -1.34 -6.90 -6.28
C ASN A 42 0.06 -6.71 -6.89
N GLU A 43 0.90 -7.75 -6.84
CA GLU A 43 2.23 -7.75 -7.45
C GLU A 43 2.18 -7.54 -8.97
N ASP A 44 1.24 -8.19 -9.66
CA ASP A 44 1.03 -8.02 -11.11
C ASP A 44 0.60 -6.59 -11.45
N SER A 45 -0.29 -6.02 -10.64
CA SER A 45 -0.74 -4.63 -10.79
C SER A 45 0.41 -3.65 -10.55
N ALA A 46 1.23 -3.91 -9.53
CA ALA A 46 2.41 -3.12 -9.21
C ALA A 46 3.45 -3.16 -10.34
N GLU A 47 3.74 -4.34 -10.90
CA GLU A 47 4.69 -4.45 -12.02
C GLU A 47 4.17 -3.76 -13.29
N LYS A 48 2.88 -3.88 -13.59
CA LYS A 48 2.26 -3.17 -14.72
C LYS A 48 2.38 -1.65 -14.54
N ALA A 49 2.09 -1.15 -13.34
CA ALA A 49 2.18 0.27 -13.02
C ALA A 49 3.64 0.77 -13.07
N ALA A 50 4.58 0.01 -12.52
CA ALA A 50 6.01 0.31 -12.61
C ALA A 50 6.47 0.40 -14.07
N GLY A 51 6.03 -0.54 -14.92
CA GLY A 51 6.29 -0.53 -16.35
C GLY A 51 5.74 0.72 -17.06
N ALA A 52 4.54 1.17 -16.68
CA ALA A 52 3.94 2.40 -17.22
C ALA A 52 4.75 3.65 -16.78
N LEU A 53 5.07 3.76 -15.49
CA LEU A 53 5.86 4.87 -14.96
C LEU A 53 7.25 4.95 -15.60
N ARG A 54 7.94 3.81 -15.77
CA ARG A 54 9.26 3.76 -16.45
C ARG A 54 9.20 4.24 -17.89
N LYS A 55 8.10 3.93 -18.61
CA LYS A 55 7.91 4.37 -20.00
C LYS A 55 7.63 5.87 -20.10
N ALA A 56 6.82 6.41 -19.19
CA ALA A 56 6.50 7.83 -19.14
C ALA A 56 7.71 8.67 -18.67
N ASN A 57 8.49 8.15 -17.72
CA ASN A 57 9.61 8.84 -17.08
C ASN A 57 10.97 8.30 -17.52
N ARG A 58 11.30 8.47 -18.81
CA ARG A 58 12.59 8.02 -19.34
C ARG A 58 13.74 8.71 -18.59
N GLY A 59 14.68 7.90 -18.10
CA GLY A 59 15.86 8.39 -17.37
C GLY A 59 15.69 8.45 -15.85
N LEU A 60 14.48 8.19 -15.33
CA LEU A 60 14.27 8.06 -13.89
C LEU A 60 14.30 6.59 -13.44
N VAL A 61 14.78 6.37 -12.21
CA VAL A 61 14.70 5.07 -11.55
C VAL A 61 13.33 4.93 -10.90
N VAL A 62 12.56 3.93 -11.32
CA VAL A 62 11.28 3.58 -10.68
C VAL A 62 11.49 2.42 -9.72
N VAL A 63 11.38 2.70 -8.43
CA VAL A 63 11.40 1.70 -7.36
C VAL A 63 10.02 1.06 -7.26
N ASN A 64 9.96 -0.25 -7.58
CA ASN A 64 8.78 -1.09 -7.40
C ASN A 64 8.93 -1.92 -6.12
N PRO A 65 8.14 -1.68 -5.06
CA PRO A 65 8.22 -2.45 -3.83
C PRO A 65 7.86 -3.93 -4.02
N ALA A 66 7.04 -4.27 -5.02
CA ALA A 66 6.70 -5.65 -5.35
C ALA A 66 7.89 -6.49 -5.83
N ALA A 67 8.96 -5.84 -6.30
CA ALA A 67 10.14 -6.53 -6.79
C ALA A 67 11.16 -6.85 -5.67
N VAL A 68 10.90 -6.40 -4.44
CA VAL A 68 11.81 -6.56 -3.31
C VAL A 68 11.30 -7.70 -2.42
N HIS A 69 11.92 -8.87 -2.56
CA HIS A 69 11.69 -10.01 -1.68
C HIS A 69 13.02 -10.44 -1.07
N ILE A 70 13.15 -10.29 0.24
CA ILE A 70 14.36 -10.67 0.95
C ILE A 70 14.01 -11.76 1.97
N THR A 71 14.66 -12.92 1.83
CA THR A 71 14.44 -14.06 2.71
C THR A 71 14.78 -13.71 4.16
N GLY A 72 13.85 -14.03 5.07
CA GLY A 72 14.00 -13.77 6.50
C GLY A 72 13.62 -12.37 6.95
N TRP A 73 13.24 -11.48 6.04
CA TRP A 73 12.71 -10.16 6.41
C TRP A 73 11.26 -10.23 6.87
N HIS A 74 10.95 -9.43 7.88
CA HIS A 74 9.63 -9.21 8.43
C HIS A 74 9.18 -7.76 8.16
N GLN A 75 7.91 -7.46 8.45
CA GLN A 75 7.34 -6.12 8.17
C GLN A 75 8.18 -4.95 8.70
N PRO A 76 8.77 -5.01 9.92
CA PRO A 76 9.63 -3.93 10.42
C PRO A 76 10.88 -3.68 9.57
N ASP A 77 11.45 -4.73 8.94
CA ASP A 77 12.62 -4.58 8.06
C ASP A 77 12.25 -3.83 6.78
N TYR A 78 11.07 -4.13 6.22
CA TYR A 78 10.53 -3.40 5.08
C TYR A 78 10.19 -1.94 5.45
N ASP A 79 9.51 -1.71 6.57
CA ASP A 79 9.18 -0.36 7.05
C ASP A 79 10.46 0.48 7.23
N HIS A 80 11.53 -0.11 7.78
CA HIS A 80 12.84 0.54 7.91
C HIS A 80 13.50 0.82 6.55
N LEU A 81 13.48 -0.13 5.62
CA LEU A 81 14.01 0.07 4.26
C LEU A 81 13.32 1.25 3.57
N TRP A 82 11.98 1.29 3.58
CA TRP A 82 11.22 2.32 2.88
C TRP A 82 11.41 3.69 3.53
N SER A 83 11.41 3.77 4.86
CA SER A 83 11.74 4.99 5.59
C SER A 83 13.15 5.50 5.24
N SER A 84 14.14 4.60 5.22
CA SER A 84 15.52 4.94 4.87
C SER A 84 15.64 5.44 3.42
N LEU A 85 14.94 4.80 2.49
CA LEU A 85 14.92 5.19 1.09
C LEU A 85 14.30 6.58 0.89
N LEU A 86 13.15 6.85 1.51
CA LEU A 86 12.48 8.15 1.42
C LEU A 86 13.35 9.27 2.00
N ASN A 87 13.97 9.03 3.15
CA ASN A 87 14.81 10.02 3.81
C ASN A 87 16.13 10.28 3.07
N THR A 88 16.76 9.24 2.52
CA THR A 88 18.07 9.34 1.87
C THR A 88 17.98 9.97 0.48
N PHE A 89 17.03 9.49 -0.34
CA PHE A 89 16.95 9.87 -1.75
C PHE A 89 15.92 10.95 -2.04
N ARG A 90 15.07 11.30 -1.04
CA ARG A 90 14.03 12.33 -1.15
C ARG A 90 13.21 12.22 -2.45
N PRO A 91 12.72 11.02 -2.80
CA PRO A 91 12.06 10.81 -4.09
C PRO A 91 10.69 11.47 -4.14
N GLN A 92 10.13 11.59 -5.34
CA GLN A 92 8.70 11.75 -5.53
C GLN A 92 8.00 10.40 -5.33
N VAL A 93 6.84 10.41 -4.66
CA VAL A 93 6.03 9.22 -4.42
C VAL A 93 4.79 9.23 -5.31
N ALA A 94 4.74 8.33 -6.29
CA ALA A 94 3.53 8.07 -7.05
C ALA A 94 2.66 7.04 -6.31
N VAL A 95 1.40 7.37 -6.01
CA VAL A 95 0.42 6.49 -5.36
C VAL A 95 -0.40 5.75 -6.41
N MET A 96 -0.47 4.43 -6.29
CA MET A 96 -1.18 3.56 -7.24
C MET A 96 -2.61 3.31 -6.78
N ASP A 97 -3.49 2.92 -7.70
CA ASP A 97 -4.88 2.62 -7.37
C ASP A 97 -5.00 1.60 -6.22
N GLY A 98 -5.87 1.90 -5.26
CA GLY A 98 -6.11 1.05 -4.09
C GLY A 98 -5.11 1.22 -2.95
N TRP A 99 -4.13 2.13 -3.08
CA TRP A 99 -3.15 2.45 -2.02
C TRP A 99 -3.82 2.70 -0.67
N GLN A 100 -4.99 3.34 -0.66
CA GLN A 100 -5.72 3.71 0.54
C GLN A 100 -6.27 2.52 1.32
N PHE A 101 -6.24 1.31 0.78
CA PHE A 101 -6.59 0.08 1.50
C PHE A 101 -5.35 -0.71 1.97
N SER A 102 -4.14 -0.20 1.73
CA SER A 102 -2.88 -0.86 2.08
C SER A 102 -2.19 -0.14 3.23
N ARG A 103 -1.89 -0.86 4.32
CA ARG A 103 -1.16 -0.31 5.47
C ARG A 103 0.20 0.25 5.04
N GLY A 104 0.97 -0.56 4.31
CA GLY A 104 2.32 -0.17 3.87
C GLY A 104 2.29 1.07 2.98
N ALA A 105 1.32 1.14 2.07
CA ALA A 105 1.21 2.29 1.17
C ALA A 105 0.81 3.57 1.93
N ARG A 106 -0.14 3.48 2.87
CA ARG A 106 -0.49 4.61 3.73
C ARG A 106 0.69 5.09 4.57
N LEU A 107 1.49 4.17 5.11
CA LEU A 107 2.71 4.51 5.87
C LEU A 107 3.71 5.28 5.00
N GLU A 108 3.99 4.79 3.79
CA GLU A 108 4.90 5.46 2.85
C GLU A 108 4.42 6.87 2.48
N ILE A 109 3.12 7.07 2.32
CA ILE A 109 2.51 8.37 2.00
C ILE A 109 2.58 9.31 3.21
N ALA A 110 2.26 8.83 4.41
CA ALA A 110 2.39 9.61 5.64
C ALA A 110 3.86 10.07 5.84
N LEU A 111 4.81 9.17 5.63
CA LEU A 111 6.25 9.48 5.68
C LEU A 111 6.65 10.51 4.60
N ALA A 112 6.12 10.38 3.38
CA ALA A 112 6.38 11.33 2.30
C ALA A 112 5.86 12.74 2.64
N ILE A 113 4.63 12.85 3.16
CA ILE A 113 4.05 14.13 3.61
C ILE A 113 4.89 14.73 4.74
N ALA A 114 5.21 13.94 5.76
CA ALA A 114 6.01 14.41 6.90
C ALA A 114 7.40 14.91 6.47
N ALA A 115 7.99 14.32 5.43
CA ALA A 115 9.27 14.72 4.88
C ALA A 115 9.18 15.87 3.85
N GLY A 116 7.97 16.34 3.52
CA GLY A 116 7.72 17.36 2.49
C GLY A 116 8.06 16.89 1.08
N LEU A 117 7.89 15.61 0.80
CA LEU A 117 8.14 15.01 -0.51
C LEU A 117 6.92 15.15 -1.44
N PRO A 118 7.12 15.36 -2.75
CA PRO A 118 6.02 15.42 -3.69
C PRO A 118 5.30 14.08 -3.78
N VAL A 119 3.96 14.12 -3.73
CA VAL A 119 3.09 12.97 -3.96
C VAL A 119 2.26 13.20 -5.21
N THR A 120 2.18 12.19 -6.09
CA THR A 120 1.36 12.24 -7.31
C THR A 120 0.48 11.01 -7.45
N ASP A 121 -0.61 11.12 -8.20
CA ASP A 121 -1.38 9.94 -8.61
C ASP A 121 -0.66 9.15 -9.73
N GLN A 122 -1.27 8.04 -10.16
CA GLN A 122 -0.76 7.19 -11.23
C GLN A 122 -0.65 7.86 -12.61
N ARG A 123 -1.28 9.04 -12.78
CA ARG A 123 -1.17 9.87 -13.99
C ARG A 123 -0.20 11.03 -13.79
N GLU A 124 0.59 10.99 -12.71
CA GLU A 124 1.61 11.97 -12.37
C GLU A 124 1.04 13.36 -12.03
N ARG A 125 -0.26 13.43 -11.73
CA ARG A 125 -0.88 14.66 -11.24
C ARG A 125 -0.50 14.86 -9.77
N PRO A 126 0.00 16.05 -9.39
CA PRO A 126 0.23 16.41 -7.99
C PRO A 126 -1.02 16.19 -7.15
N MET A 127 -0.81 15.60 -5.96
CA MET A 127 -1.85 15.41 -4.96
C MET A 127 -1.52 16.24 -3.72
N SER A 128 -2.52 16.97 -3.24
CA SER A 128 -2.44 17.66 -1.96
C SER A 128 -2.61 16.69 -0.80
N THR A 129 -2.12 17.09 0.38
CA THR A 129 -2.34 16.36 1.63
C THR A 129 -3.84 16.21 1.95
N GLU A 130 -4.64 17.22 1.64
CA GLU A 130 -6.10 17.21 1.82
C GLU A 130 -6.74 16.12 0.95
N GLU A 131 -6.43 16.07 -0.35
CA GLU A 131 -6.93 15.02 -1.25
C GLU A 131 -6.53 13.61 -0.79
N LEU A 132 -5.27 13.43 -0.38
CA LEU A 132 -4.79 12.14 0.13
C LEU A 132 -5.56 11.71 1.38
N SER A 133 -5.80 12.66 2.29
CA SER A 133 -6.51 12.42 3.55
C SER A 133 -7.99 12.10 3.30
N ASP A 134 -8.66 12.82 2.40
CA ASP A 134 -10.05 12.56 2.02
C ASP A 134 -10.22 11.17 1.40
N ILE A 135 -9.29 10.76 0.54
CA ILE A 135 -9.29 9.41 -0.06
C ILE A 135 -9.11 8.34 1.02
N ALA A 136 -8.21 8.56 1.97
CA ALA A 136 -7.99 7.64 3.09
C ALA A 136 -9.24 7.53 3.99
N ALA A 137 -9.83 8.67 4.37
CA ALA A 137 -11.05 8.72 5.18
C ALA A 137 -12.25 8.03 4.49
N SER A 138 -12.38 8.21 3.17
CA SER A 138 -13.40 7.52 2.37
C SER A 138 -13.20 5.99 2.35
N ALA A 139 -11.95 5.54 2.29
CA ALA A 139 -11.64 4.11 2.42
C ALA A 139 -11.94 3.58 3.82
N ASP A 140 -11.67 4.35 4.88
CA ASP A 140 -12.01 3.97 6.26
C ASP A 140 -13.52 3.85 6.44
N ALA A 141 -14.31 4.78 5.89
CA ALA A 141 -15.76 4.68 5.87
C ALA A 141 -16.25 3.43 5.09
N THR A 142 -15.60 3.11 3.97
CA THR A 142 -15.90 1.91 3.18
C THR A 142 -15.63 0.64 3.99
N ILE A 143 -14.48 0.55 4.66
CA ILE A 143 -14.12 -0.59 5.51
C ILE A 143 -15.09 -0.72 6.70
N ASN A 144 -15.44 0.39 7.35
CA ASN A 144 -16.31 0.39 8.53
C ASN A 144 -17.78 0.06 8.19
N SER A 145 -18.30 0.55 7.08
CA SER A 145 -19.71 0.38 6.68
C SER A 145 -20.08 -1.05 6.27
N THR A 146 -19.10 -1.87 5.92
CA THR A 146 -19.31 -3.22 5.39
C THR A 146 -19.22 -4.31 6.47
N HIS A 147 -19.19 -3.95 7.76
CA HIS A 147 -18.88 -4.88 8.87
C HIS A 147 -17.60 -5.70 8.61
N LEU A 148 -16.69 -5.22 7.76
CA LEU A 148 -15.43 -5.85 7.40
C LEU A 148 -14.42 -5.88 8.56
N TRP A 149 -14.76 -5.27 9.70
CA TRP A 149 -13.96 -5.38 10.91
C TRP A 149 -14.77 -5.29 12.21
N SER A 150 -14.50 -6.25 13.10
CA SER A 150 -14.66 -6.10 14.55
C SER A 150 -13.28 -5.99 15.21
N SER A 151 -12.99 -4.82 15.81
CA SER A 151 -12.02 -4.56 16.90
C SER A 151 -10.56 -5.06 16.84
N TYR A 152 -10.09 -5.80 15.83
CA TYR A 152 -8.72 -6.32 15.76
C TYR A 152 -7.97 -5.85 14.52
N ALA A 153 -8.22 -4.58 14.24
CA ALA A 153 -7.74 -3.93 13.08
C ALA A 153 -6.32 -3.43 13.20
N GLU A 154 -5.43 -3.87 12.30
CA GLU A 154 -4.14 -3.19 12.12
C GLU A 154 -4.48 -1.72 11.77
N THR A 155 -4.27 -0.81 12.72
CA THR A 155 -4.68 0.58 12.58
C THR A 155 -3.94 1.15 11.37
N LEU A 156 -4.71 1.54 10.36
CA LEU A 156 -4.15 2.17 9.17
C LEU A 156 -3.52 3.50 9.59
N PRO A 157 -2.27 3.78 9.18
CA PRO A 157 -1.63 5.05 9.51
C PRO A 157 -2.51 6.23 9.08
N ASP A 158 -2.68 7.18 10.00
CA ASP A 158 -3.22 8.48 9.65
C ASP A 158 -2.23 9.19 8.71
N ILE A 159 -2.78 9.87 7.72
CA ILE A 159 -2.03 10.57 6.69
C ILE A 159 -1.94 12.07 6.98
N THR A 160 -2.69 12.55 7.97
CA THR A 160 -2.74 13.96 8.35
C THR A 160 -1.56 14.42 9.24
N GLY A 161 -0.87 13.48 9.90
CA GLY A 161 0.27 13.78 10.79
C GLY A 161 -0.15 14.13 12.22
#